data_AF-A0A1E1W9E5-F1
#
_entry.id   AF-A0A1E1W9E5-F1
#
_cell.length_a   1.000
_cell.length_b   1.000
_cell.length_c   1.000
_cell.angle_alpha   90.00
_cell.angle_beta   90.00
_cell.angle_gamma   90.00
#
_symmetry.space_group_name_H-M   'P 1'
#
loop_
_entity.id
_entity.type
_entity.pdbx_description
1 polymer ?
#
loop_
_entity_poly.entity_id
_entity_poly.type
_entity_poly.pdbx_seq_one_letter_code
_entity_poly.pdbx_strand_id
1 'polypeptide(L)'
;AYMCNNQQPFVVNKTLAYGFAAASFTGGVDTNLCCACFLLTFQGQLSGKQLLVQNTNSGGDLGANQFDIATPGGGVGIFTSGCHDQWNAPWSGWGDQYGGV
;
A
#
# COMPACT_ATOMS: atom_id res chain seq x y z
N ALA A 1 1.88 6.89 -17.02
CA ALA A 1 2.29 5.54 -16.58
C ALA A 1 1.62 5.27 -15.24
N TYR A 2 1.26 4.03 -14.96
CA TYR A 2 0.47 3.67 -13.78
C TYR A 2 1.06 2.43 -13.09
N MET A 3 0.59 2.14 -11.87
CA MET A 3 0.97 0.93 -11.13
C MET A 3 0.56 -0.31 -11.92
N CYS A 4 1.43 -1.33 -11.93
CA CYS A 4 1.19 -2.55 -12.68
C CYS A 4 0.13 -3.42 -11.99
N ASN A 5 -0.71 -4.12 -12.77
CA ASN A 5 -1.71 -5.04 -12.23
C ASN A 5 -1.12 -6.20 -11.43
N ASN A 6 0.15 -6.57 -11.64
CA ASN A 6 0.84 -7.61 -10.88
C ASN A 6 1.44 -7.09 -9.56
N GLN A 7 1.31 -5.80 -9.25
CA GLN A 7 1.66 -5.22 -7.96
C GLN A 7 0.48 -5.18 -6.99
N GLN A 8 -0.35 -6.25 -7.03
CA GLN A 8 -1.45 -6.48 -6.10
C GLN A 8 -1.03 -7.50 -5.03
N PRO A 9 -1.59 -7.42 -3.81
CA PRO A 9 -1.29 -8.38 -2.77
C PRO A 9 -1.93 -9.74 -3.10
N PHE A 10 -1.27 -10.82 -2.71
CA PHE A 10 -1.79 -12.17 -2.90
C PHE A 10 -1.49 -13.06 -1.70
N VAL A 11 -2.37 -14.03 -1.48
CA VAL A 11 -2.28 -14.96 -0.37
C VAL A 11 -1.42 -16.16 -0.77
N VAL A 12 -0.38 -16.45 0.02
CA VAL A 12 0.45 -17.65 -0.16
C VAL A 12 -0.19 -18.83 0.58
N ASN A 13 -0.61 -18.61 1.83
CA ASN A 13 -1.31 -19.60 2.65
C ASN A 13 -2.11 -18.90 3.77
N LYS A 14 -2.65 -19.68 4.73
CA LYS A 14 -3.51 -19.15 5.82
C LYS A 14 -2.84 -18.11 6.71
N THR A 15 -1.51 -18.10 6.80
CA THR A 15 -0.73 -17.21 7.68
C THR A 15 0.22 -16.28 6.94
N LEU A 16 0.43 -16.45 5.63
CA LEU A 16 1.36 -15.65 4.84
C LEU A 16 0.70 -15.08 3.58
N ALA A 17 0.87 -13.79 3.36
CA ALA A 17 0.57 -13.10 2.12
C ALA A 17 1.80 -12.31 1.66
N TYR A 18 1.89 -12.03 0.36
CA TYR A 18 2.90 -11.15 -0.23
C TYR A 18 2.23 -9.91 -0.83
N GLY A 19 2.95 -8.80 -0.91
CA GLY A 19 2.40 -7.57 -1.48
C GLY A 19 3.43 -6.47 -1.64
N PHE A 20 2.93 -5.24 -1.70
CA PHE A 20 3.69 -4.03 -1.97
C PHE A 20 3.23 -2.93 -1.03
N ALA A 21 4.09 -1.96 -0.75
CA ALA A 21 3.75 -0.84 0.12
C ALA A 21 4.45 0.45 -0.32
N ALA A 22 3.86 1.57 0.06
CA ALA A 22 4.62 2.79 0.31
C ALA A 22 5.09 2.78 1.76
N ALA A 23 6.36 3.11 2.02
CA ALA A 23 6.88 3.14 3.38
C ALA A 23 7.75 4.38 3.65
N SER A 24 7.79 4.77 4.91
CA SER A 24 8.72 5.77 5.43
C SER A 24 9.24 5.35 6.79
N PHE A 25 10.56 5.39 6.99
CA PHE A 25 11.20 5.03 8.26
C PHE A 25 11.58 6.27 9.06
N THR A 26 11.78 7.40 8.38
CA THR A 26 12.10 8.69 8.99
C THR A 26 10.88 9.61 9.14
N GLY A 27 9.76 9.29 8.48
CA GLY A 27 8.64 10.19 8.27
C GLY A 27 8.83 11.06 7.01
N GLY A 28 7.73 11.38 6.33
CA GLY A 28 7.72 12.04 5.03
C GLY A 28 8.33 11.17 3.93
N VAL A 29 8.81 11.82 2.86
CA VAL A 29 9.43 11.12 1.73
C VAL A 29 10.76 10.48 2.15
N ASP A 30 10.84 9.16 2.03
CA ASP A 30 12.01 8.35 2.35
C ASP A 30 12.23 7.29 1.26
N THR A 31 13.30 7.45 0.49
CA THR A 31 13.62 6.58 -0.66
C THR A 31 14.83 5.69 -0.41
N ASN A 32 15.41 5.71 0.80
CA ASN A 32 16.65 4.97 1.09
C ASN A 32 16.45 3.45 1.03
N LEU A 33 15.23 3.01 1.32
CA LEU A 33 14.83 1.61 1.35
C LEU A 33 13.87 1.27 0.20
N CYS A 34 13.94 2.00 -0.91
CA CYS A 34 13.24 1.63 -2.13
C CYS A 34 13.67 0.21 -2.58
N CYS A 35 12.69 -0.57 -3.02
CA CYS A 35 12.81 -1.96 -3.47
C CYS A 35 13.19 -2.98 -2.39
N ALA A 36 13.47 -2.57 -1.15
CA ALA A 36 13.72 -3.48 -0.04
C ALA A 36 12.45 -4.25 0.35
N CYS A 37 12.63 -5.46 0.90
CA CYS A 37 11.53 -6.31 1.35
C CYS A 37 11.49 -6.40 2.88
N PHE A 38 10.28 -6.36 3.45
CA PHE A 38 10.04 -6.39 4.88
C PHE A 38 8.98 -7.43 5.23
N LEU A 39 9.25 -8.27 6.24
CA LEU A 39 8.27 -9.21 6.78
C LEU A 39 7.54 -8.57 7.96
N LEU A 40 6.31 -8.13 7.70
CA LEU A 40 5.43 -7.55 8.71
C LEU A 40 4.74 -8.69 9.47
N THR A 41 4.84 -8.69 10.79
CA THR A 41 4.11 -9.63 11.66
C THR A 41 3.02 -8.87 12.39
N PHE A 42 1.77 -9.14 12.04
CA PHE A 42 0.65 -8.37 12.56
C PHE A 42 0.33 -8.70 14.01
N GLN A 43 -0.19 -7.71 14.71
CA GLN A 43 -0.72 -7.82 16.07
C GLN A 43 -2.26 -7.69 16.04
N GLY A 44 -2.92 -7.84 17.19
CA GLY A 44 -4.36 -7.63 17.31
C GLY A 44 -5.19 -8.65 16.51
N GLN A 45 -6.18 -8.17 15.76
CA GLN A 45 -7.12 -9.04 15.03
C GLN A 45 -6.46 -9.94 13.97
N LEU A 46 -5.26 -9.57 13.51
CA LEU A 46 -4.50 -10.33 12.53
C LEU A 46 -3.29 -11.06 13.17
N SER A 47 -3.27 -11.22 14.48
CA SER A 47 -2.19 -11.93 15.18
C SER A 47 -1.93 -13.33 14.60
N GLY A 48 -0.65 -13.67 14.43
CA GLY A 48 -0.22 -14.92 13.81
C GLY A 48 -0.20 -14.91 12.27
N LYS A 49 -0.60 -13.78 11.64
CA LYS A 49 -0.44 -13.58 10.19
C LYS A 49 0.74 -12.68 9.88
N GLN A 50 1.34 -12.93 8.73
CA GLN A 50 2.48 -12.18 8.22
C GLN A 50 2.22 -11.72 6.79
N LEU A 51 2.80 -10.56 6.46
CA LEU A 51 2.80 -10.01 5.11
C LEU A 51 4.24 -9.64 4.73
N LEU A 52 4.78 -10.29 3.69
CA LEU A 52 6.04 -9.85 3.08
C LEU A 52 5.73 -8.78 2.04
N VAL A 53 6.19 -7.55 2.27
CA VAL A 53 6.01 -6.44 1.32
C VAL A 53 7.32 -6.05 0.68
N GLN A 54 7.29 -5.70 -0.61
CA GLN A 54 8.34 -4.88 -1.22
C GLN A 54 7.96 -3.40 -1.11
N ASN A 55 8.90 -2.56 -0.68
CA ASN A 55 8.71 -1.12 -0.68
C ASN A 55 8.88 -0.56 -2.10
N THR A 56 7.80 -0.07 -2.70
CA THR A 56 7.81 0.43 -4.09
C THR A 56 7.51 1.92 -4.18
N ASN A 57 7.22 2.58 -3.06
CA ASN A 57 6.88 3.99 -3.04
C ASN A 57 7.19 4.65 -1.69
N SER A 58 7.12 5.96 -1.62
CA SER A 58 7.06 6.71 -0.36
C SER A 58 5.99 7.79 -0.43
N GLY A 59 5.67 8.45 0.67
CA GLY A 59 4.61 9.45 0.75
C GLY A 59 4.98 10.58 1.69
N GLY A 60 4.64 11.82 1.32
CA GLY A 60 4.94 13.01 2.12
C GLY A 60 4.11 13.11 3.40
N ASP A 61 2.98 12.41 3.45
CA ASP A 61 2.04 12.30 4.55
C ASP A 61 2.30 11.08 5.46
N LEU A 62 3.27 10.24 5.12
CA LEU A 62 3.61 9.07 5.93
C LEU A 62 4.33 9.49 7.22
N GLY A 63 3.92 8.91 8.34
CA GLY A 63 4.64 8.95 9.60
C GLY A 63 5.90 8.06 9.61
N ALA A 64 6.68 8.15 10.68
CA ALA A 64 7.85 7.30 10.87
C ALA A 64 7.43 5.84 11.13
N ASN A 65 8.08 4.92 10.41
CA ASN A 65 7.78 3.49 10.37
C ASN A 65 6.33 3.17 9.91
N GLN A 66 5.73 4.03 9.08
CA GLN A 66 4.43 3.78 8.49
C GLN A 66 4.56 2.98 7.19
N PHE A 67 3.69 1.98 7.03
CA PHE A 67 3.54 1.20 5.81
C PHE A 67 2.10 1.34 5.29
N ASP A 68 1.95 1.97 4.14
CA ASP A 68 0.70 2.00 3.39
C ASP A 68 0.69 0.81 2.42
N ILE A 69 -0.05 -0.23 2.80
CA ILE A 69 -0.11 -1.50 2.04
C ILE A 69 -0.98 -1.30 0.79
N ALA A 70 -0.39 -1.52 -0.38
CA ALA A 70 -1.10 -1.38 -1.65
C ALA A 70 -2.21 -2.42 -1.76
N THR A 71 -3.46 -1.97 -1.70
CA THR A 71 -4.66 -2.81 -1.84
C THR A 71 -5.66 -2.09 -2.76
N PRO A 72 -5.98 -2.64 -3.94
CA PRO A 72 -6.97 -2.01 -4.83
C PRO A 72 -8.29 -1.80 -4.11
N GLY A 73 -8.82 -0.58 -4.19
CA GLY A 73 -10.02 -0.20 -3.47
C GLY A 73 -9.78 0.33 -2.05
N GLY A 74 -8.55 0.38 -1.53
CA GLY A 74 -8.24 0.91 -0.18
C GLY A 74 -8.22 2.45 -0.04
N GLY A 75 -8.66 3.18 -1.07
CA GLY A 75 -8.63 4.64 -1.13
C GLY A 75 -7.49 5.20 -1.98
N VAL A 76 -7.74 6.32 -2.66
CA VAL A 76 -6.77 6.99 -3.56
C VAL A 76 -5.90 8.02 -2.84
N GLY A 77 -6.32 8.44 -1.63
CA GLY A 77 -5.59 9.41 -0.82
C GLY A 77 -5.44 10.77 -1.50
N ILE A 78 -4.25 11.37 -1.36
CA ILE A 78 -3.95 12.72 -1.84
C ILE A 78 -3.95 12.80 -3.38
N PHE A 79 -3.61 11.72 -4.09
CA PHE A 79 -3.48 11.70 -5.56
C PHE A 79 -4.72 11.09 -6.21
N THR A 80 -5.73 11.93 -6.44
CA THR A 80 -7.07 11.51 -6.90
C THR A 80 -7.15 11.15 -8.39
N SER A 81 -6.25 11.68 -9.23
CA SER A 81 -6.35 11.50 -10.68
C SER A 81 -5.90 10.12 -11.16
N GLY A 82 -5.06 9.40 -10.42
CA GLY A 82 -4.41 8.18 -10.90
C GLY A 82 -5.40 7.09 -11.35
N CYS A 83 -6.34 6.72 -10.48
CA CYS A 83 -7.35 5.72 -10.81
C CYS A 83 -8.44 6.28 -11.74
N HIS A 84 -8.72 7.59 -11.66
CA HIS A 84 -9.65 8.26 -12.56
C HIS A 84 -9.15 8.18 -14.01
N ASP A 85 -7.91 8.61 -14.25
CA ASP A 85 -7.32 8.66 -15.58
C ASP A 85 -7.07 7.26 -16.17
N GLN A 86 -6.75 6.26 -15.32
CA GLN A 86 -6.45 4.90 -15.78
C GLN A 86 -7.72 4.05 -16.01
N TRP A 87 -8.68 4.14 -15.10
CA TRP A 87 -9.82 3.20 -15.02
C TRP A 87 -11.18 3.88 -15.04
N ASN A 88 -11.22 5.19 -15.26
CA ASN A 88 -12.43 6.00 -15.19
C ASN A 88 -13.16 5.84 -13.83
N ALA A 89 -12.40 5.68 -12.74
CA ALA A 89 -12.94 5.68 -11.39
C ALA A 89 -13.46 7.08 -11.02
N PRO A 90 -14.37 7.21 -10.02
CA PRO A 90 -14.69 8.51 -9.44
C PRO A 90 -13.43 9.22 -8.91
N TRP A 91 -13.49 10.54 -8.78
CA TRP A 91 -12.37 11.34 -8.24
C TRP A 91 -11.99 10.96 -6.80
N SER A 92 -12.91 10.42 -6.02
CA SER A 92 -12.63 9.88 -4.68
C SER A 92 -12.13 8.43 -4.69
N GLY A 93 -11.96 7.82 -5.88
CA GLY A 93 -11.76 6.38 -6.01
C GLY A 93 -13.08 5.60 -6.00
N TRP A 94 -13.00 4.29 -5.79
CA TRP A 94 -14.18 3.40 -5.80
C TRP A 94 -15.05 3.51 -4.53
N GLY A 95 -14.57 4.17 -3.49
CA GLY A 95 -15.27 4.39 -2.22
C GLY A 95 -14.86 5.73 -1.60
N ASP A 96 -14.63 5.75 -0.29
CA ASP A 96 -14.12 6.92 0.41
C ASP A 96 -12.70 7.26 -0.05
N GLN A 97 -12.38 8.56 -0.13
CA GLN A 97 -11.05 9.02 -0.59
C GLN A 97 -9.91 8.42 0.24
N TYR A 98 -10.13 8.31 1.56
CA TYR A 98 -9.26 7.64 2.51
C TYR A 98 -10.02 6.47 3.13
N GLY A 99 -9.52 5.25 3.00
CA GLY A 99 -10.16 4.03 3.50
C GLY A 99 -10.86 3.21 2.43
N GLY A 100 -11.42 3.86 1.40
CA GLY A 100 -11.91 3.15 0.23
C GLY A 100 -13.28 2.49 0.40
N VAL A 101 -13.45 1.28 -0.17
CA VAL A 101 -14.72 0.53 -0.21
C VAL A 101 -15.02 -0.27 1.06
#